data_AF-A0A1X6YSK4-F1
#
_entry.id   AF-A0A1X6YSK4-F1
#
_cell.length_a   1.000
_cell.length_b   1.000
_cell.length_c   1.000
_cell.angle_alpha   90.00
_cell.angle_beta   90.00
_cell.angle_gamma   90.00
#
_symmetry.space_group_name_H-M   'P 1'
#
loop_
_entity.id
_entity.type
_entity.pdbx_description
1 polymer ?
#
loop_
_entity_poly.entity_id
_entity_poly.type
_entity_poly.pdbx_seq_one_letter_code
_entity_poly.pdbx_strand_id
1 'polypeptide(L)'
;MGDSVLSRLKATRTAGLEVENDVLIGRNGTLFIFQGGHKLYEQAQGKHPLTAEARDAFAQNLRSRRALCAERGIGFAHLFPPDKQVTVAEDYPLRDVYSIGAAVREQLDAPFIWGGDMLTRSDFHRTDSHWNIHGQFKMMPPLLHELGLDDLLPEVLGWRDGLAERKFTGDLGVKLSAQPSEIASVLPPNPDTTRYGNGLKPAGNEGTIEVVLNRKPLVRRTLLVFGTSSTQV
;
A
#
# COMPACT_ATOMS: atom_id res chain seq x y z
N MET A 1 38.01 -3.58 26.01
CA MET A 1 36.93 -2.98 26.83
C MET A 1 36.64 -1.62 26.24
N GLY A 2 35.45 -1.43 25.68
CA GLY A 2 35.06 -0.22 24.96
C GLY A 2 33.60 -0.40 24.55
N ASP A 3 32.74 0.32 25.26
CA ASP A 3 31.31 0.08 25.41
C ASP A 3 30.51 0.08 24.09
N SER A 4 29.54 -0.83 24.00
CA SER A 4 28.60 -0.90 22.89
C SER A 4 27.56 0.22 23.01
N VAL A 5 27.41 0.96 21.92
CA VAL A 5 26.49 2.06 21.76
C VAL A 5 25.36 1.58 20.83
N LEU A 6 24.12 1.75 21.30
CA LEU A 6 22.82 1.61 20.61
C LEU A 6 22.17 0.21 20.66
N SER A 7 20.93 0.04 21.14
CA SER A 7 19.93 0.99 21.65
C SER A 7 18.92 0.23 22.52
N ARG A 8 18.52 0.86 23.62
CA ARG A 8 17.53 0.35 24.58
C ARG A 8 16.19 0.07 23.90
N LEU A 9 15.88 -1.20 23.69
CA LEU A 9 14.53 -1.68 23.41
C LEU A 9 13.65 -1.36 24.62
N LYS A 10 12.65 -0.49 24.43
CA LYS A 10 11.59 -0.28 25.41
C LYS A 10 10.24 -0.46 24.72
N ALA A 11 9.71 -1.68 24.82
CA ALA A 11 8.27 -1.87 24.69
C ALA A 11 7.61 -0.93 25.71
N THR A 12 6.88 0.06 25.23
CA THR A 12 6.25 1.07 26.10
C THR A 12 4.76 0.83 26.06
N ARG A 13 4.19 0.35 27.16
CA ARG A 13 2.74 0.30 27.32
C ARG A 13 2.22 1.73 27.48
N THR A 14 1.68 2.29 26.41
CA THR A 14 1.02 3.60 26.45
C THR A 14 -0.48 3.36 26.46
N ALA A 15 -1.18 3.76 27.53
CA ALA A 15 -2.64 3.66 27.63
C ALA A 15 -3.23 2.25 27.34
N GLY A 16 -2.53 1.18 27.71
CA GLY A 16 -2.96 -0.20 27.46
C GLY A 16 -2.67 -0.73 26.05
N LEU A 17 -2.00 0.04 25.21
CA LEU A 17 -1.52 -0.38 23.89
C LEU A 17 -0.16 -1.07 24.01
N GLU A 18 0.08 -2.05 23.15
CA GLU A 18 1.38 -2.70 23.01
C GLU A 18 2.11 -2.11 21.80
N VAL A 19 3.20 -1.40 22.06
CA VAL A 19 3.99 -0.70 21.03
C VAL A 19 5.48 -0.99 21.22
N GLU A 20 6.15 -1.37 20.14
CA GLU A 20 7.60 -1.58 20.08
C GLU A 20 8.13 -0.98 18.78
N ASN A 21 9.18 -0.16 18.86
CA ASN A 21 9.84 0.45 17.70
C ASN A 21 8.89 1.08 16.66
N ASP A 22 7.90 1.83 17.16
CA ASP A 22 6.88 2.51 16.36
C ASP A 22 5.94 1.58 15.56
N VAL A 23 5.86 0.33 16.01
CA VAL A 23 4.90 -0.68 15.55
C VAL A 23 3.87 -0.91 16.65
N LEU A 24 2.60 -0.72 16.30
CA LEU A 24 1.47 -1.07 17.15
C LEU A 24 1.12 -2.54 16.94
N ILE A 25 1.14 -3.30 18.02
CA ILE A 25 0.77 -4.71 18.03
C ILE A 25 -0.73 -4.80 18.33
N GLY A 26 -1.50 -5.14 17.30
CA GLY A 26 -2.94 -5.35 17.39
C GLY A 26 -3.30 -6.75 17.88
N ARG A 27 -4.60 -7.05 17.89
CA ARG A 27 -5.10 -8.39 18.22
C ARG A 27 -4.59 -9.40 17.19
N ASN A 28 -4.50 -10.67 17.60
CA ASN A 28 -4.02 -11.77 16.76
C ASN A 28 -2.60 -11.59 16.20
N GLY A 29 -1.80 -10.69 16.80
CA GLY A 29 -0.44 -10.39 16.36
C GLY A 29 -0.35 -9.67 15.02
N THR A 30 -1.43 -9.00 14.58
CA THR A 30 -1.39 -8.13 13.40
C THR A 30 -0.68 -6.83 13.74
N LEU A 31 0.27 -6.45 12.89
CA LEU A 31 1.11 -5.27 13.08
C LEU A 31 0.56 -4.08 12.31
N PHE A 32 0.62 -2.91 12.92
CA PHE A 32 0.24 -1.64 12.32
C PHE A 32 1.35 -0.61 12.55
N ILE A 33 1.45 0.37 11.65
CA ILE A 33 2.26 1.56 11.91
C ILE A 33 1.64 2.30 13.10
N PHE A 34 2.44 2.67 14.09
CA PHE A 34 1.96 3.48 15.20
C PHE A 34 1.94 4.96 14.82
N GLN A 35 3.04 5.69 14.93
CA GLN A 35 3.09 7.09 14.50
C GLN A 35 3.71 7.21 13.10
N GLY A 36 4.96 6.80 12.93
CA GLY A 36 5.71 6.99 11.69
C GLY A 36 5.81 8.47 11.28
N GLY A 37 6.08 8.72 9.99
CA GLY A 37 6.16 10.08 9.44
C GLY A 37 4.80 10.80 9.35
N HIS A 38 3.69 10.05 9.36
CA HIS A 38 2.33 10.57 9.16
C HIS A 38 1.43 10.51 10.39
N LYS A 39 1.97 10.11 11.55
CA LYS A 39 1.24 9.97 12.83
C LYS A 39 -0.05 9.13 12.69
N LEU A 40 0.05 7.93 12.09
CA LEU A 40 -1.13 7.16 11.68
C LEU A 40 -2.08 6.80 12.83
N TYR A 41 -1.59 6.56 14.03
CA TYR A 41 -2.43 6.33 15.20
C TYR A 41 -3.17 7.60 15.62
N GLU A 42 -2.54 8.78 15.59
CA GLU A 42 -3.25 10.05 15.83
C GLU A 42 -4.27 10.36 14.73
N GLN A 43 -3.91 10.07 13.47
CA GLN A 43 -4.83 10.18 12.34
C GLN A 43 -6.04 9.27 12.54
N ALA A 44 -5.84 8.01 12.94
CA ALA A 44 -6.90 7.06 13.23
C ALA A 44 -7.81 7.51 14.40
N GLN A 45 -7.28 8.33 15.32
CA GLN A 45 -8.06 9.00 16.37
C GLN A 45 -8.84 10.23 15.88
N GLY A 46 -8.70 10.61 14.59
CA GLY A 46 -9.33 11.80 14.03
C GLY A 46 -8.65 13.11 14.38
N LYS A 47 -7.41 13.10 14.91
CA LYS A 47 -6.69 14.33 15.28
C LYS A 47 -6.21 15.15 14.09
N HIS A 48 -6.09 14.50 12.93
CA HIS A 48 -5.64 15.11 11.67
C HIS A 48 -6.70 14.85 10.58
N PRO A 49 -7.88 15.49 10.67
CA PRO A 49 -8.95 15.27 9.70
C PRO A 49 -8.59 15.85 8.33
N LEU A 50 -9.19 15.29 7.27
CA LEU A 50 -9.16 15.83 5.92
C LEU A 50 -9.70 17.27 5.94
N THR A 51 -8.86 18.24 5.58
CA THR A 51 -9.29 19.63 5.45
C THR A 51 -9.96 19.86 4.10
N ALA A 52 -10.80 20.89 4.02
CA ALA A 52 -11.44 21.29 2.76
C ALA A 52 -10.39 21.66 1.70
N GLU A 53 -9.32 22.34 2.09
CA GLU A 53 -8.23 22.72 1.18
C GLU A 53 -7.52 21.48 0.61
N ALA A 54 -7.22 20.49 1.45
CA ALA A 54 -6.59 19.24 1.01
C ALA A 54 -7.51 18.44 0.08
N ARG A 55 -8.80 18.35 0.41
CA ARG A 55 -9.82 17.72 -0.44
C ARG A 55 -9.89 18.40 -1.81
N ASP A 56 -10.01 19.72 -1.84
CA ASP A 56 -10.18 20.48 -3.08
C ASP A 56 -8.91 20.43 -3.95
N ALA A 57 -7.73 20.50 -3.32
CA ALA A 57 -6.45 20.29 -4.00
C ALA A 57 -6.35 18.88 -4.60
N PHE A 58 -6.75 17.85 -3.86
CA PHE A 58 -6.76 16.47 -4.37
C PHE A 58 -7.73 16.31 -5.55
N ALA A 59 -8.94 16.86 -5.44
CA ALA A 59 -9.94 16.88 -6.51
C ALA A 59 -9.39 17.53 -7.78
N GLN A 60 -8.78 18.70 -7.63
CA GLN A 60 -8.22 19.45 -8.74
C GLN A 60 -7.07 18.71 -9.40
N ASN A 61 -6.21 18.06 -8.63
CA ASN A 61 -5.12 17.23 -9.16
C ASN A 61 -5.66 16.06 -10.01
N LEU A 62 -6.68 15.35 -9.53
CA LEU A 62 -7.29 14.25 -10.27
C LEU A 62 -7.91 14.71 -11.58
N ARG A 63 -8.73 15.78 -11.53
CA ARG A 63 -9.36 16.34 -12.74
C ARG A 63 -8.34 16.81 -13.76
N SER A 64 -7.30 17.53 -13.30
CA SER A 64 -6.27 18.08 -14.19
C SER A 64 -5.47 16.98 -14.88
N ARG A 65 -5.09 15.92 -14.14
CA ARG A 65 -4.38 14.77 -14.72
C ARG A 65 -5.24 13.99 -15.71
N ARG A 66 -6.51 13.74 -15.36
CA ARG A 66 -7.45 13.06 -16.25
C ARG A 66 -7.67 13.85 -17.54
N ALA A 67 -7.86 15.17 -17.45
CA ALA A 67 -7.99 16.05 -18.62
C ALA A 67 -6.74 16.02 -19.49
N LEU A 68 -5.55 16.18 -18.89
CA LEU A 68 -4.26 16.13 -19.58
C LEU A 68 -4.06 14.81 -20.35
N CYS A 69 -4.41 13.70 -19.73
CA CYS A 69 -4.34 12.37 -20.35
C CYS A 69 -5.37 12.21 -21.47
N ALA A 70 -6.62 12.63 -21.26
CA ALA A 70 -7.68 12.56 -22.26
C ALA A 70 -7.35 13.37 -23.53
N GLU A 71 -6.84 14.60 -23.38
CA GLU A 71 -6.38 15.46 -24.48
C GLU A 71 -5.31 14.79 -25.37
N ARG A 72 -4.57 13.84 -24.80
CA ARG A 72 -3.46 13.13 -25.45
C ARG A 72 -3.81 11.69 -25.83
N GLY A 73 -5.05 11.25 -25.62
CA GLY A 73 -5.46 9.86 -25.85
C GLY A 73 -4.73 8.86 -24.94
N ILE A 74 -4.33 9.27 -23.74
CA ILE A 74 -3.64 8.43 -22.74
C ILE A 74 -4.68 7.90 -21.75
N GLY A 75 -4.68 6.58 -21.50
CA GLY A 75 -5.47 5.97 -20.43
C GLY A 75 -4.98 6.43 -19.05
N PHE A 76 -5.90 6.78 -18.15
CA PHE A 76 -5.58 7.29 -16.82
C PHE A 76 -6.43 6.60 -15.77
N ALA A 77 -5.75 6.03 -14.76
CA ALA A 77 -6.39 5.48 -13.59
C ALA A 77 -5.70 6.02 -12.32
N HIS A 78 -6.48 6.24 -11.28
CA HIS A 78 -5.97 6.57 -9.95
C HIS A 78 -6.55 5.60 -8.93
N LEU A 79 -5.69 4.81 -8.30
CA LEU A 79 -6.06 3.83 -7.30
C LEU A 79 -5.73 4.38 -5.91
N PHE A 80 -6.74 4.43 -5.05
CA PHE A 80 -6.60 4.84 -3.66
C PHE A 80 -6.75 3.59 -2.76
N PRO A 81 -5.65 3.03 -2.23
CA PRO A 81 -5.71 1.93 -1.27
C PRO A 81 -6.33 2.39 0.06
N PRO A 82 -7.16 1.56 0.71
CA PRO A 82 -7.64 1.88 2.05
C PRO A 82 -6.52 1.76 3.08
N ASP A 83 -6.70 2.47 4.19
CA ASP A 83 -5.84 2.32 5.35
C ASP A 83 -6.01 0.92 5.97
N LYS A 84 -4.91 0.22 6.27
CA LYS A 84 -4.94 -1.12 6.85
C LYS A 84 -5.75 -1.19 8.16
N GLN A 85 -5.66 -0.17 9.01
CA GLN A 85 -6.40 -0.11 10.28
C GLN A 85 -7.93 -0.03 10.11
N VAL A 86 -8.41 0.36 8.92
CA VAL A 86 -9.83 0.42 8.59
C VAL A 86 -10.29 -0.92 8.04
N THR A 87 -9.51 -1.52 7.13
CA THR A 87 -9.85 -2.81 6.54
C THR A 87 -9.65 -3.98 7.51
N VAL A 88 -8.73 -3.85 8.46
CA VAL A 88 -8.44 -4.86 9.51
C VAL A 88 -8.86 -4.33 10.90
N ALA A 89 -9.99 -3.64 10.95
CA ALA A 89 -10.49 -2.99 12.16
C ALA A 89 -10.69 -3.96 13.34
N GLU A 90 -11.03 -5.22 13.06
CA GLU A 90 -11.19 -6.25 14.08
C GLU A 90 -9.88 -6.63 14.77
N ASP A 91 -8.72 -6.25 14.25
CA ASP A 91 -7.43 -6.39 14.95
C ASP A 91 -6.92 -5.08 15.53
N TYR A 92 -7.50 -3.95 15.15
CA TYR A 92 -7.05 -2.63 15.58
C TYR A 92 -7.60 -2.27 16.98
N PRO A 93 -6.83 -1.58 17.84
CA PRO A 93 -7.25 -1.29 19.20
C PRO A 93 -8.33 -0.19 19.32
N LEU A 94 -8.50 0.66 18.31
CA LEU A 94 -9.60 1.62 18.26
C LEU A 94 -10.85 0.98 17.64
N ARG A 95 -12.03 1.31 18.18
CA ARG A 95 -13.31 0.91 17.59
C ARG A 95 -13.72 1.84 16.46
N ASP A 96 -13.68 3.14 16.73
CA ASP A 96 -14.02 4.19 15.76
C ASP A 96 -12.71 4.70 15.15
N VAL A 97 -12.41 4.21 13.94
CA VAL A 97 -11.18 4.55 13.21
C VAL A 97 -11.51 5.61 12.17
N TYR A 98 -10.90 6.79 12.31
CA TYR A 98 -10.95 7.80 11.26
C TYR A 98 -10.04 7.40 10.09
N SER A 99 -10.57 7.51 8.87
CA SER A 99 -9.84 7.25 7.63
C SER A 99 -9.90 8.47 6.72
N ILE A 100 -8.73 8.95 6.31
CA ILE A 100 -8.65 9.98 5.28
C ILE A 100 -9.19 9.43 3.96
N GLY A 101 -8.86 8.17 3.61
CA GLY A 101 -9.35 7.54 2.39
C GLY A 101 -10.88 7.48 2.33
N ALA A 102 -11.53 7.06 3.43
CA ALA A 102 -12.99 7.04 3.50
C ALA A 102 -13.60 8.45 3.44
N ALA A 103 -13.00 9.42 4.14
CA ALA A 103 -13.45 10.82 4.09
C ALA A 103 -13.30 11.41 2.67
N VAL A 104 -12.21 11.11 1.96
CA VAL A 104 -12.04 11.50 0.56
C VAL A 104 -13.11 10.84 -0.30
N ARG A 105 -13.37 9.54 -0.14
CA ARG A 105 -14.40 8.82 -0.90
C ARG A 105 -15.80 9.43 -0.72
N GLU A 106 -16.15 9.82 0.49
CA GLU A 106 -17.45 10.42 0.80
C GLU A 106 -17.59 11.85 0.27
N GLN A 107 -16.53 12.66 0.38
CA GLN A 107 -16.60 14.10 0.14
C GLN A 107 -16.16 14.53 -1.27
N LEU A 108 -15.52 13.63 -2.03
CA LEU A 108 -14.92 13.98 -3.31
C LEU A 108 -15.83 13.64 -4.50
N ASP A 109 -16.21 14.66 -5.24
CA ASP A 109 -16.86 14.53 -6.55
C ASP A 109 -15.82 14.41 -7.68
N ALA A 110 -15.06 13.32 -7.67
CA ALA A 110 -14.14 12.97 -8.75
C ALA A 110 -13.93 11.44 -8.85
N PRO A 111 -13.83 10.87 -10.06
CA PRO A 111 -13.69 9.44 -10.24
C PRO A 111 -12.25 8.96 -9.95
N PHE A 112 -12.14 8.07 -8.97
CA PHE A 112 -10.96 7.27 -8.66
C PHE A 112 -11.39 5.87 -8.20
N ILE A 113 -10.47 4.91 -8.25
CA ILE A 113 -10.72 3.54 -7.79
C ILE A 113 -10.52 3.49 -6.28
N TRP A 114 -11.58 3.22 -5.54
CA TRP A 114 -11.56 3.05 -4.08
C TRP A 114 -11.47 1.57 -3.71
N GLY A 115 -10.43 1.18 -2.97
CA GLY A 115 -10.24 -0.22 -2.55
C GLY A 115 -10.94 -0.62 -1.25
N GLY A 116 -11.44 0.34 -0.46
CA GLY A 116 -11.96 0.06 0.89
C GLY A 116 -13.14 -0.92 0.93
N ASP A 117 -14.00 -0.88 -0.09
CA ASP A 117 -15.20 -1.74 -0.13
C ASP A 117 -14.90 -3.11 -0.74
N MET A 118 -13.71 -3.28 -1.35
CA MET A 118 -13.31 -4.48 -2.07
C MET A 118 -12.38 -5.38 -1.27
N LEU A 119 -11.62 -4.78 -0.34
CA LEU A 119 -10.58 -5.44 0.41
C LEU A 119 -11.07 -5.86 1.80
N THR A 120 -10.56 -6.99 2.26
CA THR A 120 -10.85 -7.57 3.58
C THR A 120 -9.54 -7.83 4.32
N ARG A 121 -9.63 -8.27 5.58
CA ARG A 121 -8.47 -8.66 6.38
C ARG A 121 -7.50 -9.61 5.69
N SER A 122 -8.00 -10.59 4.91
CA SER A 122 -7.15 -11.58 4.24
C SER A 122 -6.31 -10.99 3.11
N ASP A 123 -6.58 -9.75 2.70
CA ASP A 123 -5.90 -9.05 1.63
C ASP A 123 -4.71 -8.22 2.12
N PHE A 124 -4.41 -8.27 3.43
CA PHE A 124 -3.28 -7.61 4.04
C PHE A 124 -2.33 -8.61 4.68
N HIS A 125 -1.05 -8.27 4.68
CA HIS A 125 -0.06 -9.00 5.44
C HIS A 125 -0.28 -8.78 6.93
N ARG A 126 0.00 -9.79 7.75
CA ARG A 126 -0.07 -9.65 9.21
C ARG A 126 1.10 -8.84 9.75
N THR A 127 2.29 -9.04 9.19
CA THR A 127 3.57 -8.51 9.68
C THR A 127 4.11 -7.32 8.88
N ASP A 128 3.35 -6.82 7.90
CA ASP A 128 3.73 -5.72 7.00
C ASP A 128 2.67 -4.63 6.99
N SER A 129 3.04 -3.40 6.61
CA SER A 129 2.12 -2.27 6.48
C SER A 129 1.26 -2.32 5.21
N HIS A 130 1.61 -3.14 4.22
CA HIS A 130 0.97 -3.19 2.91
C HIS A 130 -0.05 -4.33 2.77
N TRP A 131 -0.87 -4.22 1.72
CA TRP A 131 -1.67 -5.33 1.20
C TRP A 131 -0.78 -6.47 0.68
N ASN A 132 -1.33 -7.67 0.63
CA ASN A 132 -0.67 -8.81 0.00
C ASN A 132 -1.08 -8.95 -1.47
N ILE A 133 -0.51 -9.94 -2.16
CA ILE A 133 -0.75 -10.16 -3.59
C ILE A 133 -2.23 -10.45 -3.91
N HIS A 134 -2.98 -11.06 -2.99
CA HIS A 134 -4.41 -11.33 -3.18
C HIS A 134 -5.22 -10.04 -3.20
N GLY A 135 -4.88 -9.11 -2.29
CA GLY A 135 -5.44 -7.76 -2.30
C GLY A 135 -5.15 -7.00 -3.58
N GLN A 136 -3.89 -7.05 -4.05
CA GLN A 136 -3.51 -6.43 -5.32
C GLN A 136 -4.32 -7.02 -6.48
N PHE A 137 -4.50 -8.34 -6.54
CA PHE A 137 -5.32 -8.98 -7.57
C PHE A 137 -6.80 -8.61 -7.52
N LYS A 138 -7.36 -8.25 -6.37
CA LYS A 138 -8.74 -7.73 -6.29
C LYS A 138 -8.87 -6.34 -6.89
N MET A 139 -7.79 -5.55 -6.91
CA MET A 139 -7.78 -4.23 -7.53
C MET A 139 -7.52 -4.24 -9.03
N MET A 140 -7.09 -5.38 -9.60
CA MET A 140 -6.79 -5.49 -11.04
C MET A 140 -8.01 -5.27 -11.96
N PRO A 141 -9.22 -5.84 -11.71
CA PRO A 141 -10.38 -5.59 -12.56
C PRO A 141 -10.72 -4.11 -12.76
N PRO A 142 -10.96 -3.29 -11.70
CA PRO A 142 -11.27 -1.88 -11.91
C PRO A 142 -10.09 -1.09 -12.51
N LEU A 143 -8.85 -1.49 -12.24
CA LEU A 143 -7.67 -0.84 -12.81
C LEU A 143 -7.57 -1.09 -14.32
N LEU A 144 -7.75 -2.33 -14.78
CA LEU A 144 -7.74 -2.66 -16.19
C LEU A 144 -8.90 -2.00 -16.94
N HIS A 145 -10.08 -1.94 -16.31
CA HIS A 145 -11.25 -1.26 -16.85
C HIS A 145 -11.00 0.23 -17.12
N GLU A 146 -10.50 0.99 -16.13
CA GLU A 146 -10.18 2.42 -16.32
C GLU A 146 -9.09 2.65 -17.40
N LEU A 147 -8.26 1.65 -17.67
CA LEU A 147 -7.23 1.71 -18.70
C LEU A 147 -7.69 1.18 -20.07
N GLY A 148 -8.93 0.70 -20.19
CA GLY A 148 -9.48 0.09 -21.41
C GLY A 148 -8.74 -1.20 -21.80
N LEU A 149 -8.45 -2.04 -20.81
CA LEU A 149 -7.69 -3.28 -20.93
C LEU A 149 -8.45 -4.49 -20.37
N ASP A 150 -9.78 -4.44 -20.36
CA ASP A 150 -10.67 -5.48 -19.83
C ASP A 150 -10.39 -6.86 -20.44
N ASP A 151 -10.04 -6.92 -21.72
CA ASP A 151 -9.73 -8.16 -22.44
C ASP A 151 -8.53 -8.91 -21.84
N LEU A 152 -7.66 -8.24 -21.09
CA LEU A 152 -6.51 -8.86 -20.41
C LEU A 152 -6.87 -9.50 -19.07
N LEU A 153 -8.09 -9.26 -18.56
CA LEU A 153 -8.48 -9.68 -17.21
C LEU A 153 -8.38 -11.20 -17.00
N PRO A 154 -8.84 -12.08 -17.92
CA PRO A 154 -8.72 -13.52 -17.72
C PRO A 154 -7.27 -13.98 -17.57
N GLU A 155 -6.36 -13.44 -18.36
CA GLU A 155 -4.93 -13.78 -18.30
C GLU A 155 -4.28 -13.28 -17.01
N VAL A 156 -4.56 -12.03 -16.61
CA VAL A 156 -4.05 -11.45 -15.36
C VAL A 156 -4.56 -12.22 -14.13
N LEU A 157 -5.84 -12.61 -14.12
CA LEU A 157 -6.39 -13.41 -13.01
C LEU A 157 -5.83 -14.84 -13.00
N GLY A 158 -5.49 -15.40 -14.16
CA GLY A 158 -4.83 -16.70 -14.27
C GLY A 158 -3.44 -16.75 -13.61
N TRP A 159 -2.78 -15.61 -13.40
CA TRP A 159 -1.49 -15.58 -12.67
C TRP A 159 -1.61 -16.01 -11.20
N ARG A 160 -2.82 -16.05 -10.64
CA ARG A 160 -3.07 -16.58 -9.29
C ARG A 160 -2.68 -18.04 -9.15
N ASP A 161 -2.81 -18.82 -10.24
CA ASP A 161 -2.47 -20.25 -10.26
C ASP A 161 -0.96 -20.49 -10.16
N GLY A 162 -0.15 -19.47 -10.48
CA GLY A 162 1.31 -19.51 -10.41
C GLY A 162 1.89 -18.95 -9.11
N LEU A 163 1.06 -18.62 -8.11
CA LEU A 163 1.55 -18.08 -6.85
C LEU A 163 2.39 -19.10 -6.09
N ALA A 164 3.55 -18.66 -5.60
CA ALA A 164 4.40 -19.44 -4.72
C ALA A 164 4.23 -18.98 -3.27
N GLU A 165 4.41 -19.89 -2.31
CA GLU A 165 4.45 -19.55 -0.90
C GLU A 165 5.90 -19.37 -0.43
N ARG A 166 6.13 -18.33 0.37
CA ARG A 166 7.43 -18.12 1.03
C ARG A 166 7.26 -17.60 2.44
N LYS A 167 8.23 -17.93 3.30
CA LYS A 167 8.39 -17.25 4.59
C LYS A 167 8.70 -15.78 4.33
N PHE A 168 7.93 -14.90 4.96
CA PHE A 168 8.00 -13.46 4.77
C PHE A 168 7.99 -12.77 6.14
N THR A 169 8.89 -11.81 6.32
CA THR A 169 8.92 -10.91 7.47
C THR A 169 8.72 -9.51 6.90
N GLY A 170 7.53 -8.95 7.12
CA GLY A 170 7.17 -7.63 6.60
C GLY A 170 7.95 -6.48 7.24
N ASP A 171 7.82 -5.29 6.66
CA ASP A 171 8.50 -4.06 7.09
C ASP A 171 8.29 -3.71 8.57
N LEU A 172 7.12 -4.02 9.14
CA LEU A 172 6.82 -3.87 10.55
C LEU A 172 7.40 -5.02 11.39
N GLY A 173 7.38 -6.24 10.86
CA GLY A 173 7.97 -7.41 11.50
C GLY A 173 9.47 -7.22 11.74
N VAL A 174 10.22 -6.70 10.75
CA VAL A 174 11.67 -6.48 10.89
C VAL A 174 12.02 -5.47 11.99
N LYS A 175 11.09 -4.58 12.35
CA LYS A 175 11.29 -3.59 13.41
C LYS A 175 11.14 -4.18 14.81
N LEU A 176 10.50 -5.34 14.95
CA LEU A 176 10.31 -6.00 16.25
C LEU A 176 11.48 -6.92 16.58
N SER A 177 11.81 -7.01 17.86
CA SER A 177 12.90 -7.88 18.35
C SER A 177 12.69 -9.35 18.02
N ALA A 178 11.44 -9.82 18.10
CA ALA A 178 11.07 -11.19 17.78
C ALA A 178 11.05 -11.49 16.26
N GLN A 179 11.10 -10.45 15.42
CA GLN A 179 10.99 -10.54 13.95
C GLN A 179 9.91 -11.52 13.48
N PRO A 180 8.64 -11.35 13.92
CA PRO A 180 7.58 -12.28 13.56
C PRO A 180 7.44 -12.36 12.05
N SER A 181 7.25 -13.58 11.55
CA SER A 181 7.09 -13.88 10.13
C SER A 181 5.75 -14.54 9.87
N GLU A 182 5.36 -14.59 8.60
CA GLU A 182 4.20 -15.31 8.08
C GLU A 182 4.55 -16.07 6.80
N ILE A 183 3.67 -16.98 6.38
CA ILE A 183 3.72 -17.53 5.03
C ILE A 183 2.91 -16.59 4.13
N ALA A 184 3.55 -16.09 3.08
CA ALA A 184 2.94 -15.17 2.12
C ALA A 184 2.97 -15.76 0.71
N SER A 185 1.86 -15.61 0.00
CA SER A 185 1.80 -15.87 -1.45
C SER A 185 2.49 -14.74 -2.19
N VAL A 186 3.29 -15.09 -3.20
CA VAL A 186 4.02 -14.12 -4.04
C VAL A 186 4.03 -14.55 -5.48
N LEU A 187 4.10 -13.57 -6.38
CA LEU A 187 4.37 -13.83 -7.78
C LEU A 187 5.85 -14.21 -7.95
N PRO A 188 6.16 -15.30 -8.67
CA PRO A 188 7.53 -15.61 -9.02
C PRO A 188 8.12 -14.52 -9.93
N PRO A 189 9.45 -14.30 -9.89
CA PRO A 189 10.10 -13.34 -10.79
C PRO A 189 9.78 -13.64 -12.26
N ASN A 190 9.45 -12.60 -13.02
CA ASN A 190 9.25 -12.74 -14.47
C ASN A 190 10.60 -12.69 -15.21
N PRO A 191 11.08 -13.81 -15.81
CA PRO A 191 12.38 -13.86 -16.47
C PRO A 191 12.44 -13.02 -17.76
N ASP A 192 11.29 -12.62 -18.30
CA ASP A 192 11.21 -11.77 -19.48
C ASP A 192 11.34 -10.27 -19.13
N THR A 193 11.45 -9.93 -17.85
CA THR A 193 11.64 -8.54 -17.39
C THR A 193 13.10 -8.20 -17.08
N THR A 194 13.47 -6.95 -17.30
CA THR A 194 14.76 -6.36 -16.89
C THR A 194 14.48 -5.04 -16.17
N ARG A 195 15.08 -4.85 -14.99
CA ARG A 195 14.85 -3.69 -14.14
C ARG A 195 16.10 -2.81 -14.07
N TYR A 196 15.89 -1.50 -14.15
CA TYR A 196 16.91 -0.48 -13.97
C TYR A 196 16.44 0.48 -12.90
N GLY A 197 17.34 0.89 -12.01
CA GLY A 197 17.09 1.91 -10.99
C GLY A 197 18.04 3.09 -11.16
N ASN A 198 17.61 4.27 -10.71
CA ASN A 198 18.48 5.45 -10.66
C ASN A 198 19.56 5.41 -9.56
N GLY A 199 19.65 4.29 -8.81
CA GLY A 199 20.75 4.03 -7.88
C GLY A 199 20.73 4.87 -6.60
N LEU A 200 19.65 5.61 -6.34
CA LEU A 200 19.50 6.35 -5.09
C LEU A 200 19.48 5.37 -3.91
N LYS A 201 20.39 5.58 -2.95
CA LYS A 201 20.38 4.82 -1.70
C LYS A 201 19.13 5.26 -0.92
N PRO A 202 18.24 4.33 -0.53
CA PRO A 202 16.95 4.71 0.02
C PRO A 202 17.13 5.39 1.37
N ALA A 203 16.91 6.70 1.40
CA ALA A 203 16.43 7.41 2.59
C ALA A 203 14.89 7.43 2.55
N GLY A 204 14.27 6.28 2.24
CA GLY A 204 12.85 6.15 1.92
C GLY A 204 12.58 5.91 0.42
N ASN A 205 11.36 6.21 -0.02
CA ASN A 205 10.87 6.00 -1.39
C ASN A 205 10.87 7.29 -2.23
N GLU A 206 11.45 8.37 -1.74
CA GLU A 206 11.44 9.67 -2.42
C GLU A 206 12.42 9.71 -3.58
N GLY A 207 11.93 10.10 -4.76
CA GLY A 207 12.76 10.26 -5.96
C GLY A 207 13.26 8.95 -6.59
N THR A 208 12.84 7.79 -6.07
CA THR A 208 13.16 6.49 -6.68
C THR A 208 12.49 6.37 -8.04
N ILE A 209 13.29 6.07 -9.05
CA ILE A 209 12.81 5.80 -10.42
C ILE A 209 13.25 4.39 -10.78
N GLU A 210 12.28 3.57 -11.15
CA GLU A 210 12.49 2.26 -11.74
C GLU A 210 11.99 2.22 -13.17
N VAL A 211 12.79 1.62 -14.06
CA VAL A 211 12.40 1.31 -15.43
C VAL A 211 12.38 -0.19 -15.58
N VAL A 212 11.21 -0.73 -15.93
CA VAL A 212 11.03 -2.17 -16.20
C VAL A 212 10.78 -2.36 -17.68
N LEU A 213 11.67 -3.10 -18.34
CA LEU A 213 11.50 -3.54 -19.72
C LEU A 213 10.96 -4.97 -19.73
N ASN A 214 9.80 -5.20 -20.31
CA ASN A 214 9.24 -6.54 -20.51
C ASN A 214 9.39 -6.95 -21.99
N ARG A 215 10.13 -8.04 -22.24
CA ARG A 215 10.38 -8.58 -23.59
C ARG A 215 9.18 -9.33 -24.17
N LYS A 216 8.26 -9.78 -23.32
CA LYS A 216 7.01 -10.46 -23.70
C LYS A 216 5.81 -9.84 -22.97
N PRO A 217 5.45 -8.59 -23.28
CA PRO A 217 4.31 -7.96 -22.65
C PRO A 217 3.00 -8.48 -23.26
N LEU A 218 1.94 -8.58 -22.45
CA LEU A 218 0.59 -8.90 -22.94
C LEU A 218 0.10 -7.86 -23.94
N VAL A 219 0.50 -6.60 -23.73
CA VAL A 219 0.21 -5.48 -24.61
C VAL A 219 1.46 -4.63 -24.79
N ARG A 220 1.77 -4.26 -26.04
CA ARG A 220 2.92 -3.39 -26.35
C ARG A 220 2.57 -1.92 -26.10
N ARG A 221 2.60 -1.52 -24.83
CA ARG A 221 2.38 -0.15 -24.36
C ARG A 221 3.40 0.23 -23.29
N THR A 222 3.52 1.52 -23.02
CA THR A 222 4.29 2.07 -21.90
C THR A 222 3.32 2.44 -20.77
N LEU A 223 3.60 1.97 -19.56
CA LEU A 223 2.89 2.37 -18.35
C LEU A 223 3.80 3.27 -17.52
N LEU A 224 3.28 4.42 -17.11
CA LEU A 224 3.92 5.30 -16.14
C LEU A 224 3.15 5.22 -14.83
N VAL A 225 3.80 4.76 -13.77
CA VAL A 225 3.21 4.60 -12.43
C VAL A 225 3.78 5.66 -11.51
N PHE A 226 2.90 6.43 -10.87
CA PHE A 226 3.25 7.24 -9.71
C PHE A 226 2.66 6.57 -8.48
N GLY A 227 3.49 6.28 -7.49
CA GLY A 227 3.03 5.54 -6.32
C GLY A 227 3.97 5.63 -5.14
N THR A 228 3.66 4.81 -4.14
CA THR A 228 4.39 4.71 -2.86
C THR A 228 5.02 3.32 -2.75
N SER A 229 5.47 2.90 -1.57
CA SER A 229 5.84 1.50 -1.36
C SER A 229 4.70 0.53 -1.66
N SER A 230 3.44 0.94 -1.56
CA SER A 230 2.27 0.12 -1.90
C SER A 230 2.18 -0.26 -3.38
N THR A 231 2.95 0.40 -4.26
CA THR A 231 3.03 0.11 -5.69
C THR A 231 4.29 -0.66 -6.09
N GLN A 232 5.17 -0.98 -5.14
CA GLN A 232 6.36 -1.78 -5.43
C GLN A 232 5.98 -3.24 -5.67
N VAL A 233 6.51 -3.81 -6.76
CA VAL A 233 6.26 -5.17 -7.27
C VAL A 233 7.50 -6.03 -7.09
#